data_AF-A0A2A2YF60-F1
#
_entry.id   AF-A0A2A2YF60-F1
#
_cell.length_a   1.000
_cell.length_b   1.000
_cell.length_c   1.000
_cell.angle_alpha   90.00
_cell.angle_beta   90.00
_cell.angle_gamma   90.00
#
_symmetry.space_group_name_H-M   'P 1'
#
loop_
_entity.id
_entity.type
_entity.pdbx_description
1 polymer ?
#
loop_
_entity_poly.entity_id
_entity_poly.type
_entity_poly.pdbx_seq_one_letter_code
_entity_poly.pdbx_strand_id
1 'polypeptide(L)'
;MHSLAAGPIDAFRDVNRLVVVSLPQGPVAKEVAAALVLHRLKIDERGIKIIDASESVQRVATGVRLNPELIIELRQQFNLSAGEPRPVFILVGKDGGEKSRQYNTLDLENGSP
;
A
#
# COMPACT_ATOMS: atom_id res chain seq x y z
N MET A 1 -3.38 19.78 23.07
CA MET A 1 -3.58 18.40 22.59
C MET A 1 -4.19 18.49 21.21
N HIS A 2 -3.37 18.37 20.15
CA HIS A 2 -3.90 18.26 18.80
C HIS A 2 -4.43 16.84 18.62
N SER A 3 -5.76 16.73 18.51
CA SER A 3 -6.39 15.53 17.95
C SER A 3 -5.84 15.41 16.53
N LEU A 4 -4.99 14.41 16.28
CA LEU A 4 -4.66 14.00 14.92
C LEU A 4 -6.00 13.67 14.27
N ALA A 5 -6.40 14.45 13.27
CA ALA A 5 -7.59 14.14 12.48
C ALA A 5 -7.48 12.69 12.00
N ALA A 6 -8.60 11.97 11.99
CA ALA A 6 -8.60 10.58 11.58
C ALA A 6 -8.05 10.47 10.15
N GLY A 7 -6.92 9.79 9.99
CA GLY A 7 -6.26 9.64 8.70
C GLY A 7 -6.99 8.62 7.81
N PRO A 8 -6.74 8.61 6.49
CA PRO A 8 -7.40 7.70 5.54
C PRO A 8 -7.18 6.22 5.86
N ILE A 9 -6.12 5.90 6.63
CA ILE A 9 -5.81 4.53 7.08
C ILE A 9 -6.50 4.14 8.39
N ASP A 10 -7.16 5.08 9.08
CA ASP A 10 -7.75 4.81 10.40
C ASP A 10 -8.91 3.82 10.32
N ALA A 11 -9.57 3.74 9.17
CA ALA A 11 -10.56 2.71 8.83
C ALA A 11 -9.98 1.28 8.78
N PHE A 12 -8.65 1.14 8.87
CA PHE A 12 -7.94 -0.13 8.82
C PHE A 12 -7.10 -0.39 10.09
N ARG A 13 -7.32 0.34 11.18
CA ARG A 13 -6.63 0.10 12.47
C ARG A 13 -6.90 -1.27 13.08
N ASP A 14 -8.03 -1.89 12.70
CA ASP A 14 -8.40 -3.26 13.06
C ASP A 14 -7.54 -4.31 12.32
N VAL A 15 -6.82 -3.91 11.28
CA VAL A 15 -5.96 -4.76 10.47
C VAL A 15 -4.57 -4.81 11.06
N ASN A 16 -3.98 -6.00 11.09
CA ASN A 16 -2.64 -6.16 11.64
C ASN A 16 -1.58 -5.37 10.88
N ARG A 17 -1.67 -5.32 9.54
CA ARG A 17 -0.68 -4.71 8.65
C ARG A 17 -1.32 -4.27 7.33
N LEU A 18 -0.85 -3.16 6.77
CA LEU A 18 -1.27 -2.70 5.44
C LEU A 18 -0.07 -2.63 4.51
N VAL A 19 -0.29 -2.92 3.23
CA VAL A 19 0.67 -2.55 2.18
C VAL A 19 0.04 -1.54 1.26
N VAL A 20 0.58 -0.33 1.23
CA VAL A 20 0.20 0.70 0.25
C VAL A 20 1.03 0.48 -1.01
N VAL A 21 0.35 0.35 -2.15
CA VAL A 21 0.98 0.14 -3.45
C VAL A 21 0.72 1.37 -4.33
N SER A 22 1.80 1.95 -4.88
CA SER A 22 1.71 2.98 -5.93
C SER A 22 2.46 2.51 -7.16
N LEU A 23 1.76 2.48 -8.30
CA LEU A 23 2.29 2.04 -9.59
C LEU A 23 2.71 3.22 -10.48
N PRO A 24 3.75 3.07 -11.32
CA PRO A 24 4.05 4.02 -12.38
C PRO A 24 2.95 4.00 -13.46
N GLN A 25 2.90 5.04 -14.29
CA GLN A 25 2.11 5.00 -15.51
C GLN A 25 2.75 4.04 -16.52
N GLY A 26 2.05 2.97 -16.92
CA GLY A 26 2.57 1.98 -17.88
C GLY A 26 2.24 0.54 -17.46
N PRO A 27 2.72 -0.49 -18.20
CA PRO A 27 2.28 -1.89 -18.06
C PRO A 27 2.79 -2.63 -16.80
N VAL A 28 3.39 -1.92 -15.84
CA VAL A 28 4.05 -2.49 -14.65
C VAL A 28 3.03 -3.08 -13.65
N ALA A 29 1.75 -2.73 -13.77
CA ALA A 29 0.70 -3.27 -12.91
C ALA A 29 0.61 -4.81 -12.97
N LYS A 30 0.90 -5.42 -14.13
CA LYS A 30 0.85 -6.88 -14.30
C LYS A 30 1.96 -7.59 -13.51
N GLU A 31 3.16 -7.03 -13.50
CA GLU A 31 4.30 -7.57 -12.76
C GLU A 31 4.07 -7.46 -11.25
N VAL A 32 3.53 -6.33 -10.79
CA VAL A 32 3.18 -6.14 -9.38
C VAL A 32 2.04 -7.06 -8.95
N ALA A 33 1.03 -7.25 -9.80
CA ALA A 33 -0.04 -8.21 -9.54
C ALA A 33 0.51 -9.64 -9.42
N ALA A 34 1.43 -10.04 -10.30
CA ALA A 34 2.07 -11.35 -10.23
C ALA A 34 2.88 -11.53 -8.93
N ALA A 35 3.66 -10.52 -8.51
CA ALA A 35 4.39 -10.55 -7.25
C ALA A 35 3.46 -10.72 -6.04
N LEU A 36 2.34 -9.99 -6.01
CA LEU A 36 1.35 -10.12 -4.93
C LEU A 36 0.67 -11.49 -4.90
N VAL A 37 0.48 -12.13 -6.06
CA VAL A 37 -0.01 -13.52 -6.14
C VAL A 37 1.01 -14.49 -5.55
N LEU A 38 2.31 -14.31 -5.83
CA LEU A 38 3.36 -15.16 -5.24
C LEU A 38 3.42 -15.04 -3.70
N HIS A 39 3.11 -13.85 -3.17
CA HIS A 39 3.07 -13.61 -1.72
C HIS A 39 1.70 -13.86 -1.08
N ARG A 40 0.71 -14.39 -1.82
CA ARG A 40 -0.70 -14.46 -1.39
C ARG A 40 -0.89 -15.21 -0.07
N LEU A 41 -0.25 -16.37 0.08
CA LEU A 41 -0.33 -17.16 1.32
C LEU A 41 0.10 -16.35 2.54
N LYS A 42 1.21 -15.61 2.44
CA LYS A 42 1.74 -14.79 3.55
C LYS A 42 0.88 -13.56 3.83
N ILE A 43 0.32 -12.96 2.79
CA ILE A 43 -0.64 -11.85 2.92
C ILE A 43 -1.85 -12.32 3.73
N ASP A 44 -2.39 -13.49 3.38
CA ASP A 44 -3.56 -14.06 4.05
C ASP A 44 -3.21 -14.50 5.50
N GLU A 45 -2.11 -15.25 5.71
CA GLU A 45 -1.66 -15.71 7.04
C GLU A 45 -1.40 -14.56 8.02
N ARG A 46 -0.82 -13.46 7.53
CA ARG A 46 -0.49 -12.28 8.35
C ARG A 46 -1.63 -11.27 8.43
N GLY A 47 -2.76 -11.54 7.77
CA GLY A 47 -3.90 -10.63 7.68
C GLY A 47 -3.51 -9.26 7.12
N ILE A 48 -2.63 -9.22 6.11
CA ILE A 48 -2.20 -7.98 5.46
C ILE A 48 -3.30 -7.53 4.49
N LYS A 49 -3.80 -6.31 4.64
CA LYS A 49 -4.65 -5.71 3.60
C LYS A 49 -3.79 -4.90 2.62
N ILE A 50 -4.04 -5.09 1.33
CA ILE A 50 -3.37 -4.32 0.26
C ILE A 50 -4.26 -3.12 -0.07
N ILE A 51 -3.69 -1.91 -0.03
CA ILE A 51 -4.36 -0.67 -0.45
C ILE A 51 -3.71 -0.19 -1.75
N ASP A 52 -4.52 -0.04 -2.80
CA ASP A 52 -4.06 0.52 -4.07
C ASP A 52 -4.16 2.05 -4.03
N ALA A 53 -3.01 2.72 -3.98
CA ALA A 53 -2.86 4.17 -4.00
C ALA A 53 -2.35 4.68 -5.36
N SER A 54 -2.49 3.89 -6.42
CA SER A 54 -2.07 4.26 -7.76
C SER A 54 -3.03 5.29 -8.37
N GLU A 55 -2.47 6.34 -8.95
CA GLU A 55 -3.24 7.33 -9.72
C GLU A 55 -3.70 6.79 -11.08
N SER A 56 -3.06 5.73 -11.58
CA SER A 56 -3.35 5.18 -12.90
C SER A 56 -4.68 4.42 -12.97
N VAL A 57 -5.16 4.22 -14.20
CA VAL A 57 -6.34 3.38 -14.50
C VAL A 57 -6.01 1.89 -14.25
N GLN A 58 -4.74 1.50 -14.36
CA GLN A 58 -4.31 0.14 -14.05
C GLN A 58 -4.35 -0.08 -12.54
N ARG A 59 -4.88 -1.25 -12.16
CA ARG A 59 -5.18 -1.59 -10.77
C ARG A 59 -4.35 -2.77 -10.32
N VAL A 60 -4.06 -2.78 -9.03
CA VAL A 60 -3.66 -4.00 -8.35
C VAL A 60 -4.92 -4.84 -8.11
N ALA A 61 -5.06 -5.97 -8.80
CA ALA A 61 -6.30 -6.77 -8.81
C ALA A 61 -6.79 -7.23 -7.43
N THR A 62 -5.89 -7.29 -6.44
CA THR A 62 -6.18 -7.72 -5.05
C THR A 62 -6.22 -6.55 -4.05
N GLY A 63 -5.99 -5.31 -4.51
CA GLY A 63 -5.96 -4.12 -3.66
C GLY A 63 -7.35 -3.54 -3.39
N VAL A 64 -7.58 -3.12 -2.17
CA VAL A 64 -8.71 -2.25 -1.81
C VAL A 64 -8.42 -0.87 -2.38
N ARG A 65 -9.35 -0.34 -3.17
CA ARG A 65 -9.27 1.04 -3.67
C ARG A 65 -10.14 1.94 -2.81
N LEU A 66 -9.53 2.99 -2.26
CA LEU A 66 -10.27 4.01 -1.53
C LEU A 66 -10.96 4.96 -2.51
N ASN A 67 -11.82 5.83 -2.00
CA ASN A 67 -12.34 6.93 -2.82
C ASN A 67 -11.16 7.85 -3.27
N PRO A 68 -11.31 8.64 -4.34
CA PRO A 68 -10.21 9.45 -4.86
C PRO A 68 -9.62 10.44 -3.86
N GLU A 69 -10.44 11.05 -3.01
CA GLU A 69 -9.99 12.01 -1.98
C GLU A 69 -9.07 11.34 -0.95
N LEU A 70 -9.45 10.18 -0.42
CA LEU A 70 -8.64 9.40 0.52
C LEU A 70 -7.35 8.86 -0.13
N ILE A 71 -7.35 8.58 -1.45
CA ILE A 71 -6.12 8.24 -2.17
C ILE A 71 -5.15 9.44 -2.17
N ILE A 72 -5.64 10.66 -2.39
CA ILE A 72 -4.80 11.87 -2.37
C ILE A 72 -4.22 12.08 -0.97
N GLU A 73 -5.04 11.99 0.08
CA GLU A 73 -4.59 12.12 1.47
C GLU A 73 -3.56 11.03 1.85
N LEU A 74 -3.80 9.78 1.45
CA LEU A 74 -2.91 8.66 1.70
C LEU A 74 -1.55 8.88 1.03
N ARG A 75 -1.56 9.38 -0.21
CA ARG A 75 -0.34 9.70 -0.96
C ARG A 75 0.43 10.83 -0.30
N GLN A 76 -0.25 11.88 0.17
CA GLN A 76 0.39 12.96 0.94
C GLN A 76 0.98 12.44 2.25
N GLN A 77 0.24 11.64 3.02
CA GLN A 77 0.69 11.04 4.27
C GLN A 77 2.00 10.27 4.10
N PHE A 78 2.14 9.54 2.99
CA PHE A 78 3.32 8.72 2.70
C PHE A 78 4.28 9.34 1.68
N ASN A 79 4.19 10.65 1.42
CA ASN A 79 5.05 11.36 0.47
C ASN A 79 5.20 10.64 -0.90
N LEU A 80 4.10 10.11 -1.43
CA LEU A 80 4.05 9.49 -2.75
C LEU A 80 3.87 10.56 -3.82
N SER A 81 4.78 10.59 -4.79
CA SER A 81 4.77 11.55 -5.89
C SER A 81 3.79 11.16 -6.97
N ALA A 82 3.13 12.16 -7.59
CA ALA A 82 2.32 11.95 -8.77
C ALA A 82 3.15 11.29 -9.88
N GLY A 83 2.69 10.16 -10.39
CA GLY A 83 3.43 9.37 -11.38
C GLY A 83 4.80 8.85 -10.88
N GLU A 84 4.82 8.14 -9.75
CA GLU A 84 6.00 7.41 -9.26
C GLU A 84 6.76 6.73 -10.42
N PRO A 85 8.10 6.86 -10.51
CA PRO A 85 8.86 6.31 -11.63
C PRO A 85 8.95 4.78 -11.59
N ARG A 86 8.55 4.16 -10.47
CA ARG A 86 8.64 2.74 -10.20
C ARG A 86 7.60 2.31 -9.15
N PRO A 87 7.26 1.01 -9.06
CA PRO A 87 6.40 0.52 -7.99
C PRO A 87 6.96 0.86 -6.61
N VAL A 88 6.10 1.35 -5.73
CA VAL A 88 6.41 1.60 -4.32
C VAL A 88 5.49 0.74 -3.47
N PHE A 89 6.07 0.03 -2.51
CA PHE A 89 5.37 -0.76 -1.51
C PHE A 89 5.70 -0.21 -0.13
N ILE A 90 4.68 0.13 0.66
CA ILE A 90 4.87 0.67 2.01
C ILE A 90 4.16 -0.24 3.00
N LEU A 91 4.92 -0.86 3.90
CA LEU A 91 4.36 -1.60 5.02
C LEU A 91 3.96 -0.61 6.11
N VAL A 92 2.70 -0.66 6.53
CA VAL A 92 2.15 0.19 7.59
C VAL A 92 1.77 -0.68 8.78
N GLY A 93 2.16 -0.25 9.98
CA GLY A 93 1.82 -0.92 11.23
C GLY A 93 0.44 -0.53 11.75
N LYS A 94 0.00 -1.18 12.84
CA LYS A 94 -1.28 -0.88 13.52
C LYS A 94 -1.41 0.56 14.04
N ASP A 95 -0.27 1.20 14.32
CA ASP A 95 -0.19 2.60 14.71
C ASP A 95 -0.40 3.57 13.54
N GLY A 96 -0.54 3.04 12.33
CA GLY A 96 -0.67 3.81 11.11
C GLY A 96 0.66 4.39 10.58
N GLY A 97 1.78 4.04 11.22
CA GLY A 97 3.10 4.48 10.82
C GLY A 97 3.73 3.60 9.75
N GLU A 98 4.51 4.20 8.86
CA GLU A 98 5.39 3.49 7.93
C GLU A 98 6.43 2.67 8.71
N LYS A 99 6.50 1.37 8.42
CA LYS A 99 7.48 0.42 9.00
C LYS A 99 8.58 0.09 8.03
N SER A 100 8.26 -0.03 6.74
CA SER A 100 9.24 -0.20 5.68
C SER A 100 8.71 0.30 4.35
N ARG A 101 9.65 0.68 3.48
CA ARG A 101 9.39 1.10 2.11
C ARG A 101 10.30 0.34 1.17
N GLN A 102 9.71 -0.20 0.12
CA GLN A 102 10.39 -1.01 -0.88
C GLN A 102 10.02 -0.51 -2.27
N TYR A 103 10.95 -0.69 -3.20
CA TYR A 103 10.82 -0.24 -4.58
C TYR A 103 10.98 -1.43 -5.53
N ASN A 104 10.21 -1.43 -6.62
CA ASN A 104 10.15 -2.47 -7.66
C ASN A 104 9.61 -3.83 -7.19
N THR A 105 10.11 -4.36 -6.08
CA THR A 105 9.78 -5.68 -5.56
C THR A 105 9.24 -5.57 -4.15
N LEU A 106 8.20 -6.36 -3.85
CA LEU A 106 7.71 -6.57 -2.51
C LEU A 106 8.40 -7.80 -1.93
N ASP A 107 9.14 -7.64 -0.83
CA ASP A 107 9.66 -8.72 -0.02
C ASP A 107 8.96 -8.73 1.35
N LEU A 108 8.28 -9.83 1.68
CA LEU A 108 7.65 -10.06 2.98
C LEU A 108 8.46 -11.01 3.89
N GLU A 109 9.60 -11.54 3.43
CA GLU A 109 10.51 -12.40 4.21
C GLU A 109 11.18 -11.63 5.35
N ASN A 110 11.65 -10.42 5.06
CA ASN A 110 12.49 -9.63 5.97
C ASN A 110 11.73 -8.60 6.82
N GLY A 111 10.41 -8.54 6.70
CA GLY A 111 9.57 -7.70 7.57
C GLY A 111 9.42 -8.33 8.94
N SER A 112 10.37 -8.04 9.84
CA SER A 112 10.35 -8.45 11.25
C SER A 112 8.99 -8.18 11.93
N PRO A 113 8.62 -8.99 12.94
CA PRO A 113 7.28 -9.04 13.54
C PRO A 113 6.70 -7.72 14.04
#